data_AF-A0A8S2SY80-F1
#
_entry.id   AF-A0A8S2SY80-F1
#
_cell.length_a   1.000
_cell.length_b   1.000
_cell.length_c   1.000
_cell.angle_alpha   90.00
_cell.angle_beta   90.00
_cell.angle_gamma   90.00
#
_symmetry.space_group_name_H-M   'P 1'
#
loop_
_entity.id
_entity.type
_entity.pdbx_description
1 polymer ?
#
loop_
_entity_poly.entity_id
_entity_poly.type
_entity_poly.pdbx_seq_one_letter_code
_entity_poly.pdbx_strand_id
1 'polypeptide(L)'
;IQSSLRCSFKKNMIVEVIDKYRVSNMRVGKISEVIGGRLRINYENTTGEHFWVHHTSELIHPVGWSHEIGHELEATEEYRSEIAKILETNLYPATIPTADYFCNVEKISKIDEQFKEGQKLEAVDPLEMSRICPATIGKVLKDGYFMLSIDGSSVEDRSDWFCYHSSSRLIFPINFCKINKIPLSPPIGYRGDFQWDKYLLETNSVYAPKDLFQIIKKKTINPFFVGMKVEAVDMMAPHLVCVATIAELADSLIRVHFDGWGEDFEQWIDCQSPNIYPIGWCELVGYKLEPPKPPEQENSESTKTRAKKPTNRKSNKRKRIT
;
A
#
# COMPACT_ATOMS: atom_id res chain seq x y z
N ILE A 1 -6.63 11.83 16.93
CA ILE A 1 -8.04 11.93 17.37
C ILE A 1 -8.74 13.15 16.77
N GLN A 2 -8.25 14.39 16.98
CA GLN A 2 -8.95 15.58 16.42
C GLN A 2 -8.99 15.62 14.88
N SER A 3 -7.96 15.12 14.18
CA SER A 3 -7.95 15.07 12.71
C SER A 3 -8.96 14.05 12.15
N SER A 4 -8.99 12.83 12.71
CA SER A 4 -9.90 11.75 12.31
C SER A 4 -11.39 12.08 12.52
N LEU A 5 -11.71 12.99 13.46
CA LEU A 5 -13.08 13.45 13.73
C LEU A 5 -13.52 14.65 12.85
N ARG A 6 -12.61 15.25 12.08
CA ARG A 6 -12.87 16.39 11.18
C ARG A 6 -13.02 15.95 9.73
N CYS A 7 -13.71 14.85 9.49
CA CYS A 7 -13.96 14.36 8.14
C CYS A 7 -15.20 15.07 7.55
N SER A 8 -14.99 15.86 6.50
CA SER A 8 -16.08 16.58 5.81
C SER A 8 -16.82 15.71 4.79
N PHE A 9 -16.22 14.58 4.39
CA PHE A 9 -16.82 13.68 3.41
C PHE A 9 -18.15 13.11 3.88
N LYS A 10 -19.06 12.90 2.93
CA LYS A 10 -20.40 12.38 3.17
C LYS A 10 -20.68 11.21 2.26
N LYS A 11 -21.60 10.35 2.71
CA LYS A 11 -22.15 9.27 1.89
C LYS A 11 -22.68 9.83 0.57
N ASN A 12 -22.51 9.06 -0.50
CA ASN A 12 -22.85 9.36 -1.89
C ASN A 12 -21.94 10.37 -2.60
N MET A 13 -20.91 10.91 -1.94
CA MET A 13 -19.90 11.69 -2.66
C MET A 13 -19.10 10.81 -3.62
N ILE A 14 -18.71 11.40 -4.75
CA ILE A 14 -17.95 10.74 -5.82
C ILE A 14 -16.50 11.17 -5.71
N VAL A 15 -15.58 10.22 -5.86
CA VAL A 15 -14.13 10.42 -5.76
C VAL A 15 -13.41 9.57 -6.81
N GLU A 16 -12.18 9.94 -7.13
CA GLU A 16 -11.24 9.06 -7.84
C GLU A 16 -10.37 8.38 -6.79
N VAL A 17 -10.26 7.06 -6.84
CA VAL A 17 -9.51 6.25 -5.85
C VAL A 17 -8.73 5.15 -6.56
N ILE A 18 -7.60 4.73 -6.01
CA ILE A 18 -6.78 3.67 -6.59
C ILE A 18 -7.56 2.36 -6.79
N ASP A 19 -7.28 1.67 -7.89
CA ASP A 19 -7.78 0.32 -8.12
C ASP A 19 -6.91 -0.70 -7.39
N LYS A 20 -7.48 -1.36 -6.37
CA LYS A 20 -6.78 -2.39 -5.60
C LYS A 20 -6.47 -3.65 -6.42
N TYR A 21 -7.13 -3.86 -7.56
CA TYR A 21 -6.87 -4.99 -8.46
C TYR A 21 -5.85 -4.64 -9.55
N ARG A 22 -5.62 -3.34 -9.78
CA ARG A 22 -4.66 -2.80 -10.74
C ARG A 22 -4.12 -1.46 -10.25
N VAL A 23 -3.10 -1.52 -9.40
CA VAL A 23 -2.59 -0.34 -8.68
C VAL A 23 -2.02 0.76 -9.58
N SER A 24 -1.75 0.45 -10.85
CA SER A 24 -1.36 1.44 -11.87
C SER A 24 -2.49 2.37 -12.31
N ASN A 25 -3.73 2.08 -11.93
CA ASN A 25 -4.92 2.77 -12.43
C ASN A 25 -5.78 3.32 -11.29
N MET A 26 -6.47 4.41 -11.60
CA MET A 26 -7.53 4.95 -10.76
C MET A 26 -8.89 4.41 -11.22
N ARG A 27 -9.86 4.39 -10.30
CA ARG A 27 -11.26 4.13 -10.57
C ARG A 27 -12.14 5.20 -9.96
N VAL A 28 -13.30 5.40 -10.58
CA VAL A 28 -14.38 6.20 -9.99
C VAL A 28 -15.03 5.39 -8.88
N GLY A 29 -15.25 6.03 -7.74
CA GLY A 29 -15.86 5.40 -6.59
C GLY A 29 -16.86 6.30 -5.89
N LYS A 30 -17.85 5.67 -5.24
CA LYS A 30 -18.87 6.35 -4.44
C LYS A 30 -18.73 5.99 -2.98
N ILE A 31 -18.66 7.01 -2.12
CA ILE A 31 -18.56 6.81 -0.67
C ILE A 31 -19.84 6.18 -0.16
N SER A 32 -19.74 4.97 0.38
CA SER A 32 -20.85 4.22 0.97
C SER A 32 -20.94 4.38 2.47
N GLU A 33 -19.81 4.63 3.15
CA GLU A 33 -19.70 4.71 4.60
C GLU A 33 -18.55 5.63 5.03
N VAL A 34 -18.70 6.31 6.17
CA VAL A 34 -17.68 7.15 6.81
C VAL A 34 -17.63 6.83 8.30
N ILE A 35 -16.51 6.30 8.78
CA ILE A 35 -16.32 5.93 10.20
C ILE A 35 -14.98 6.46 10.69
N GLY A 36 -14.98 7.41 11.63
CA GLY A 36 -13.74 7.95 12.22
C GLY A 36 -12.75 8.52 11.18
N GLY A 37 -13.24 9.07 10.07
CA GLY A 37 -12.39 9.55 8.97
C GLY A 37 -11.96 8.49 7.96
N ARG A 38 -12.25 7.20 8.21
CA ARG A 38 -12.12 6.13 7.22
C ARG A 38 -13.33 6.10 6.31
N LEU A 39 -13.08 6.05 5.01
CA LEU A 39 -14.07 6.05 3.95
C LEU A 39 -14.16 4.63 3.38
N ARG A 40 -15.37 4.09 3.30
CA ARG A 40 -15.66 2.93 2.46
C ARG A 40 -16.14 3.43 1.11
N ILE A 41 -15.46 3.03 0.06
CA ILE A 41 -15.73 3.47 -1.30
C ILE A 41 -16.11 2.25 -2.12
N ASN A 42 -17.28 2.27 -2.74
CA ASN A 42 -17.69 1.24 -3.69
C ASN A 42 -17.25 1.68 -5.09
N TYR A 43 -16.57 0.81 -5.83
CA TYR A 43 -16.19 1.12 -7.21
C TYR A 43 -17.44 1.21 -8.10
N GLU A 44 -17.43 2.14 -9.05
CA GLU A 44 -18.49 2.24 -10.05
C GLU A 44 -18.57 0.95 -10.89
N ASN A 45 -19.77 0.59 -11.35
CA ASN A 45 -20.05 -0.58 -12.20
C ASN A 45 -19.67 -1.96 -11.65
N THR A 46 -19.44 -2.07 -10.36
CA THR A 46 -19.12 -3.36 -9.72
C THR A 46 -20.11 -3.67 -8.62
N THR A 47 -20.31 -4.96 -8.35
CA THR A 47 -21.18 -5.41 -7.27
C THR A 47 -20.33 -5.98 -6.14
N GLY A 48 -20.40 -5.33 -4.97
CA GLY A 48 -19.71 -5.78 -3.76
C GLY A 48 -18.23 -5.39 -3.65
N GLU A 49 -17.59 -4.95 -4.73
CA GLU A 49 -16.21 -4.47 -4.66
C GLU A 49 -16.13 -3.11 -3.97
N HIS A 50 -15.23 -3.01 -3.00
CA HIS A 50 -15.04 -1.81 -2.22
C HIS A 50 -13.57 -1.67 -1.79
N PHE A 51 -13.21 -0.44 -1.43
CA PHE A 51 -11.91 -0.05 -0.92
C PHE A 51 -12.09 0.79 0.33
N TRP A 52 -11.21 0.60 1.31
CA TRP A 52 -11.18 1.38 2.55
C TRP A 52 -9.96 2.26 2.56
N VAL A 53 -10.15 3.53 2.90
CA VAL A 53 -9.06 4.52 2.90
C VAL A 53 -9.31 5.60 3.93
N HIS A 54 -8.28 6.14 4.56
CA HIS A 54 -8.44 7.35 5.36
C HIS A 54 -8.61 8.58 4.45
N HIS A 55 -9.45 9.53 4.82
CA HIS A 55 -9.75 10.69 3.98
C HIS A 55 -8.56 11.62 3.67
N THR A 56 -7.47 11.51 4.44
CA THR A 56 -6.21 12.24 4.21
C THR A 56 -5.15 11.40 3.48
N SER A 57 -5.51 10.23 2.97
CA SER A 57 -4.61 9.34 2.24
C SER A 57 -4.20 9.95 0.90
N GLU A 58 -3.02 9.60 0.42
CA GLU A 58 -2.54 9.92 -0.93
C GLU A 58 -3.22 9.07 -2.02
N LEU A 59 -4.09 8.11 -1.65
CA LEU A 59 -4.73 7.16 -2.57
C LEU A 59 -6.15 7.58 -3.03
N ILE A 60 -6.63 8.73 -2.58
CA ILE A 60 -7.95 9.27 -2.87
C ILE A 60 -7.82 10.71 -3.36
N HIS A 61 -8.50 11.03 -4.45
CA HIS A 61 -8.32 12.26 -5.19
C HIS A 61 -9.65 12.89 -5.62
N PRO A 62 -9.67 14.22 -5.85
CA PRO A 62 -10.85 14.90 -6.35
C PRO A 62 -11.19 14.41 -7.77
N VAL A 63 -12.45 14.56 -8.11
CA VAL A 63 -12.94 14.36 -9.46
C VAL A 63 -12.17 15.22 -10.47
N GLY A 64 -11.70 14.61 -11.56
CA GLY A 64 -10.90 15.25 -12.59
C GLY A 64 -9.39 15.20 -12.35
N TRP A 65 -8.94 14.75 -11.18
CA TRP A 65 -7.52 14.69 -10.82
C TRP A 65 -6.71 13.86 -11.80
N SER A 66 -7.18 12.68 -12.18
CA SER A 66 -6.45 11.79 -13.09
C SER A 66 -6.21 12.45 -14.45
N HIS A 67 -7.21 13.19 -14.95
CA HIS A 67 -7.08 13.96 -16.19
C HIS A 67 -6.10 15.13 -16.04
N GLU A 68 -6.17 15.89 -14.93
CA GLU A 68 -5.27 17.02 -14.66
C GLU A 68 -3.81 16.55 -14.61
N ILE A 69 -3.54 15.48 -13.86
CA ILE A 69 -2.20 14.96 -13.58
C ILE A 69 -1.64 14.10 -14.73
N GLY A 70 -2.51 13.52 -15.55
CA GLY A 70 -2.13 12.59 -16.62
C GLY A 70 -2.01 11.13 -16.15
N HIS A 71 -2.73 10.78 -15.09
CA HIS A 71 -2.86 9.42 -14.57
C HIS A 71 -3.97 8.66 -15.29
N GLU A 72 -3.83 7.34 -15.42
CA GLU A 72 -4.88 6.50 -16.01
C GLU A 72 -6.10 6.38 -15.08
N LEU A 73 -7.29 6.48 -15.68
CA LEU A 73 -8.57 6.37 -14.99
C LEU A 73 -9.52 5.45 -15.77
N GLU A 74 -9.95 4.39 -15.12
CA GLU A 74 -11.11 3.60 -15.53
C GLU A 74 -12.38 4.30 -15.04
N ALA A 75 -13.16 4.79 -15.99
CA ALA A 75 -14.40 5.53 -15.76
C ALA A 75 -15.38 5.31 -16.92
N THR A 76 -16.66 5.43 -16.60
CA THR A 76 -17.77 5.41 -17.56
C THR A 76 -17.75 6.59 -18.53
N GLU A 77 -18.40 6.43 -19.68
CA GLU A 77 -18.65 7.54 -20.61
C GLU A 77 -19.59 8.58 -19.98
N GLU A 78 -20.52 8.14 -19.13
CA GLU A 78 -21.39 8.99 -18.33
C GLU A 78 -20.56 9.89 -17.40
N TYR A 79 -19.64 9.33 -16.62
CA TYR A 79 -18.73 10.10 -15.76
C TYR A 79 -17.91 11.10 -16.58
N ARG A 80 -17.29 10.66 -17.67
CA ARG A 80 -16.47 11.53 -18.54
C ARG A 80 -17.28 12.72 -19.07
N SER A 81 -18.52 12.47 -19.48
CA SER A 81 -19.44 13.50 -19.97
C SER A 81 -19.86 14.46 -18.87
N GLU A 82 -20.11 13.96 -17.65
CA GLU A 82 -20.43 14.80 -16.49
C GLU A 82 -19.25 15.72 -16.13
N ILE A 83 -18.02 15.20 -16.14
CA ILE A 83 -16.83 16.00 -15.82
C ILE A 83 -16.59 17.07 -16.88
N ALA A 84 -16.73 16.74 -18.16
CA ALA A 84 -16.61 17.72 -19.24
C ALA A 84 -17.59 18.89 -19.03
N LYS A 85 -18.84 18.60 -18.66
CA LYS A 85 -19.86 19.61 -18.36
C LYS A 85 -19.52 20.45 -17.12
N ILE A 86 -19.01 19.83 -16.06
CA ILE A 86 -18.60 20.55 -14.83
C ILE A 86 -17.46 21.51 -15.15
N LEU A 87 -16.45 21.06 -15.92
CA LEU A 87 -15.31 21.88 -16.32
C LEU A 87 -15.74 23.05 -17.22
N GLU A 88 -16.74 22.85 -18.09
CA GLU A 88 -17.28 23.91 -18.95
C GLU A 88 -18.12 24.94 -18.18
N THR A 89 -18.97 24.48 -17.25
CA THR A 89 -19.96 25.34 -16.57
C THR A 89 -19.46 25.90 -15.24
N ASN A 90 -18.41 25.31 -14.67
CA ASN A 90 -17.93 25.56 -13.31
C ASN A 90 -19.02 25.35 -12.22
N LEU A 91 -20.03 24.53 -12.51
CA LEU A 91 -21.12 24.20 -11.59
C LEU A 91 -20.91 22.79 -11.02
N TYR A 92 -20.45 22.73 -9.77
CA TYR A 92 -20.18 21.48 -9.07
C TYR A 92 -21.42 20.97 -8.34
N PRO A 93 -21.91 19.74 -8.62
CA PRO A 93 -22.92 19.09 -7.82
C PRO A 93 -22.49 18.92 -6.36
N ALA A 94 -23.44 18.92 -5.43
CA ALA A 94 -23.16 18.70 -4.01
C ALA A 94 -22.57 17.32 -3.68
N THR A 95 -22.63 16.38 -4.62
CA THR A 95 -22.01 15.05 -4.55
C THR A 95 -20.53 15.05 -4.92
N ILE A 96 -19.98 16.16 -5.40
CA ILE A 96 -18.56 16.27 -5.73
C ILE A 96 -17.86 17.05 -4.63
N PRO A 97 -16.97 16.41 -3.84
CA PRO A 97 -16.19 17.09 -2.83
C PRO A 97 -15.20 18.03 -3.49
N THR A 98 -15.06 19.23 -2.94
CA THR A 98 -14.10 20.24 -3.38
C THR A 98 -12.68 19.87 -2.93
N ALA A 99 -11.66 20.48 -3.54
CA ALA A 99 -10.25 20.12 -3.31
C ALA A 99 -9.79 20.25 -1.84
N ASP A 100 -10.42 21.10 -1.04
CA ASP A 100 -10.15 21.29 0.39
C ASP A 100 -10.52 20.09 1.28
N TYR A 101 -11.25 19.11 0.73
CA TYR A 101 -11.56 17.86 1.42
C TYR A 101 -10.35 16.90 1.43
N PHE A 102 -9.44 17.07 0.48
CA PHE A 102 -8.33 16.16 0.22
C PHE A 102 -7.04 16.64 0.88
N CYS A 103 -6.06 15.74 1.02
CA CYS A 103 -4.74 16.11 1.50
C CYS A 103 -4.09 17.10 0.52
N ASN A 104 -3.66 18.25 1.03
CA ASN A 104 -2.99 19.25 0.21
C ASN A 104 -1.53 18.84 -0.01
N VAL A 105 -1.15 18.58 -1.26
CA VAL A 105 0.22 18.32 -1.66
C VAL A 105 0.85 19.57 -2.27
N GLU A 106 2.14 19.80 -1.98
CA GLU A 106 2.88 20.93 -2.55
C GLU A 106 3.03 20.74 -4.07
N LYS A 107 2.43 21.63 -4.87
CA LYS A 107 2.59 21.62 -6.33
C LYS A 107 4.02 21.99 -6.71
N ILE A 108 4.66 21.16 -7.54
CA ILE A 108 6.00 21.43 -8.08
C ILE A 108 5.91 22.13 -9.44
N SER A 109 6.27 23.41 -9.48
CA SER A 109 6.19 24.23 -10.70
C SER A 109 7.51 24.30 -11.50
N LYS A 110 8.65 23.97 -10.90
CA LYS A 110 9.96 24.02 -11.57
C LYS A 110 10.41 22.63 -12.02
N ILE A 111 10.85 22.53 -13.28
CA ILE A 111 11.33 21.28 -13.89
C ILE A 111 12.57 20.73 -13.14
N ASP A 112 13.46 21.59 -12.67
CA ASP A 112 14.68 21.17 -11.97
C ASP A 112 14.42 20.60 -10.56
N GLU A 113 13.21 20.78 -10.04
CA GLU A 113 12.76 20.24 -8.76
C GLU A 113 11.98 18.92 -8.93
N GLN A 114 11.92 18.36 -10.14
CA GLN A 114 11.21 17.13 -10.45
C GLN A 114 12.15 15.92 -10.63
N PHE A 115 11.62 14.76 -10.26
CA PHE A 115 12.19 13.47 -10.60
C PHE A 115 12.17 13.26 -12.12
N LYS A 116 13.06 12.40 -12.62
CA LYS A 116 13.20 12.10 -14.06
C LYS A 116 13.04 10.61 -14.32
N GLU A 117 12.49 10.27 -15.48
CA GLU A 117 12.35 8.89 -15.93
C GLU A 117 13.71 8.18 -15.97
N GLY A 118 13.73 6.91 -15.55
CA GLY A 118 14.93 6.09 -15.45
C GLY A 118 15.78 6.35 -14.21
N GLN A 119 15.48 7.37 -13.40
CA GLN A 119 16.15 7.54 -12.11
C GLN A 119 15.75 6.43 -11.14
N LYS A 120 16.73 5.96 -10.36
CA LYS A 120 16.55 4.93 -9.34
C LYS A 120 16.56 5.48 -7.93
N LEU A 121 15.77 4.87 -7.06
CA LEU A 121 15.61 5.22 -5.65
C LEU A 121 15.26 3.97 -4.82
N GLU A 122 15.12 4.13 -3.50
CA GLU A 122 14.57 3.08 -2.61
C GLU A 122 13.12 3.41 -2.28
N ALA A 123 12.21 2.43 -2.24
CA ALA A 123 10.82 2.65 -1.86
C ALA A 123 10.24 1.47 -1.09
N VAL A 124 9.26 1.74 -0.23
CA VAL A 124 8.41 0.68 0.34
C VAL A 124 7.62 0.05 -0.81
N ASP A 125 7.60 -1.27 -0.88
CA ASP A 125 6.84 -1.99 -1.89
C ASP A 125 5.33 -1.90 -1.56
N PRO A 126 4.50 -1.25 -2.41
CA PRO A 126 3.08 -1.07 -2.14
C PRO A 126 2.28 -2.38 -2.20
N LEU A 127 2.85 -3.45 -2.77
CA LEU A 127 2.26 -4.78 -2.84
C LEU A 127 2.83 -5.72 -1.77
N GLU A 128 3.93 -5.35 -1.11
CA GLU A 128 4.55 -6.12 -0.02
C GLU A 128 5.20 -5.16 0.99
N MET A 129 4.37 -4.52 1.81
CA MET A 129 4.73 -3.41 2.70
C MET A 129 5.81 -3.74 3.76
N SER A 130 6.20 -5.02 3.91
CA SER A 130 7.31 -5.45 4.76
C SER A 130 8.68 -5.11 4.15
N ARG A 131 8.74 -4.81 2.85
CA ARG A 131 9.98 -4.64 2.09
C ARG A 131 10.21 -3.21 1.66
N ILE A 132 11.48 -2.81 1.73
CA ILE A 132 12.01 -1.66 1.01
C ILE A 132 12.91 -2.20 -0.09
N CYS A 133 12.68 -1.75 -1.33
CA CYS A 133 13.30 -2.29 -2.53
C CYS A 133 13.94 -1.16 -3.37
N PRO A 134 14.96 -1.46 -4.20
CA PRO A 134 15.30 -0.63 -5.35
C PRO A 134 14.10 -0.47 -6.27
N ALA A 135 13.89 0.75 -6.75
CA ALA A 135 12.79 1.08 -7.62
C ALA A 135 13.22 2.08 -8.69
N THR A 136 12.52 2.06 -9.83
CA THR A 136 12.79 2.92 -10.98
C THR A 136 11.59 3.80 -11.28
N ILE A 137 11.83 5.09 -11.49
CA ILE A 137 10.82 6.03 -11.98
C ILE A 137 10.52 5.70 -13.44
N GLY A 138 9.33 5.15 -13.68
CA GLY A 138 8.90 4.69 -14.99
C GLY A 138 8.31 5.79 -15.85
N LYS A 139 7.46 6.65 -15.25
CA LYS A 139 6.79 7.76 -15.95
C LYS A 139 6.64 8.96 -15.03
N VAL A 140 7.02 10.14 -15.49
CA VAL A 140 6.79 11.39 -14.73
C VAL A 140 5.42 11.97 -15.10
N LEU A 141 4.65 12.37 -14.09
CA LEU A 141 3.33 13.00 -14.23
C LEU A 141 3.40 14.48 -13.81
N LYS A 142 2.28 15.20 -13.88
CA LYS A 142 2.26 16.62 -13.46
C LYS A 142 2.24 16.78 -11.94
N ASP A 143 2.47 18.01 -11.49
CA ASP A 143 2.41 18.44 -10.08
C ASP A 143 3.21 17.54 -9.11
N GLY A 144 4.34 16.99 -9.55
CA GLY A 144 5.24 16.20 -8.71
C GLY A 144 4.84 14.74 -8.51
N TYR A 145 3.81 14.26 -9.21
CA TYR A 145 3.46 12.84 -9.25
C TYR A 145 4.32 12.07 -10.26
N PHE A 146 4.52 10.79 -10.03
CA PHE A 146 5.20 9.89 -10.96
C PHE A 146 4.79 8.43 -10.70
N MET A 147 4.88 7.61 -11.74
CA MET A 147 4.70 6.16 -11.65
C MET A 147 6.05 5.51 -11.35
N LEU A 148 6.09 4.72 -10.29
CA LEU A 148 7.26 4.00 -9.82
C LEU A 148 7.06 2.49 -10.01
N SER A 149 8.11 1.80 -10.43
CA SER A 149 8.13 0.33 -10.53
C SER A 149 9.18 -0.23 -9.59
N ILE A 150 8.83 -1.27 -8.83
CA ILE A 150 9.78 -2.02 -8.00
C ILE A 150 10.67 -2.86 -8.92
N ASP A 151 11.99 -2.75 -8.76
CA ASP A 151 12.92 -3.40 -9.67
C ASP A 151 12.85 -4.93 -9.56
N GLY A 152 12.89 -5.60 -10.70
CA GLY A 152 12.78 -7.07 -10.80
C GLY A 152 11.35 -7.58 -11.00
N SER A 153 10.35 -6.69 -11.05
CA SER A 153 9.02 -7.08 -11.50
C SER A 153 9.04 -7.65 -12.92
N SER A 154 8.31 -8.75 -13.13
CA SER A 154 8.13 -9.41 -14.43
C SER A 154 6.81 -9.05 -15.11
N VAL A 155 6.09 -8.05 -14.58
CA VAL A 155 4.77 -7.65 -15.08
C VAL A 155 4.93 -6.80 -16.34
N GLU A 156 4.68 -7.39 -17.50
CA GLU A 156 4.93 -6.76 -18.80
C GLU A 156 3.99 -5.58 -19.09
N ASP A 157 2.75 -5.66 -18.62
CA ASP A 157 1.72 -4.64 -18.86
C ASP A 157 1.79 -3.44 -17.90
N ARG A 158 2.78 -3.45 -16.98
CA ARG A 158 3.04 -2.38 -16.01
C ARG A 158 1.89 -2.15 -15.02
N SER A 159 1.01 -3.13 -14.85
CA SER A 159 -0.14 -3.06 -13.93
C SER A 159 0.26 -2.94 -12.45
N ASP A 160 1.51 -3.26 -12.14
CA ASP A 160 2.17 -3.17 -10.84
C ASP A 160 2.83 -1.82 -10.56
N TRP A 161 2.85 -0.91 -11.54
CA TRP A 161 3.37 0.44 -11.32
C TRP A 161 2.49 1.18 -10.32
N PHE A 162 3.11 1.90 -9.39
CA PHE A 162 2.37 2.62 -8.35
C PHE A 162 2.65 4.12 -8.43
N CYS A 163 1.60 4.92 -8.27
CA CYS A 163 1.73 6.37 -8.27
C CYS A 163 2.21 6.88 -6.91
N TYR A 164 3.33 7.61 -6.91
CA TYR A 164 3.82 8.34 -5.75
C TYR A 164 3.86 9.83 -6.04
N HIS A 165 3.63 10.63 -5.01
CA HIS A 165 3.97 12.05 -5.04
C HIS A 165 5.41 12.25 -4.54
N SER A 166 6.10 13.26 -5.05
CA SER A 166 7.44 13.66 -4.61
C SER A 166 7.58 13.94 -3.10
N SER A 167 6.47 14.25 -2.43
CA SER A 167 6.42 14.44 -0.97
C SER A 167 6.15 13.17 -0.18
N SER A 168 5.92 12.04 -0.85
CA SER A 168 5.63 10.80 -0.17
C SER A 168 6.77 10.43 0.76
N ARG A 169 6.41 9.92 1.93
CA ARG A 169 7.36 9.53 2.98
C ARG A 169 7.78 8.06 2.86
N LEU A 170 7.35 7.39 1.80
CA LEU A 170 7.63 5.98 1.50
C LEU A 170 8.62 5.80 0.34
N ILE A 171 9.19 6.89 -0.16
CA ILE A 171 10.27 6.93 -1.15
C ILE A 171 11.52 7.57 -0.53
N PHE A 172 12.68 7.03 -0.86
CA PHE A 172 13.95 7.39 -0.21
C PHE A 172 15.09 7.46 -1.23
N PRO A 173 16.10 8.32 -0.99
CA PRO A 173 17.29 8.29 -1.80
C PRO A 173 18.04 6.96 -1.64
N ILE A 174 18.85 6.60 -2.63
CA ILE A 174 19.70 5.40 -2.54
C ILE A 174 20.56 5.42 -1.28
N ASN A 175 20.81 4.23 -0.73
CA ASN A 175 21.49 3.97 0.55
C ASN A 175 20.72 4.40 1.81
N PHE A 176 19.43 4.77 1.73
CA PHE A 176 18.62 5.05 2.92
C PHE A 176 18.59 3.84 3.87
N CYS A 177 18.32 2.64 3.35
CA CYS A 177 18.31 1.40 4.12
C CYS A 177 19.67 1.14 4.78
N LYS A 178 20.76 1.33 4.03
CA LYS A 178 22.14 1.16 4.54
C LYS A 178 22.45 2.11 5.70
N ILE A 179 22.02 3.38 5.60
CA ILE A 179 22.23 4.40 6.65
C ILE A 179 21.43 4.06 7.91
N ASN A 180 20.18 3.62 7.73
CA ASN A 180 19.27 3.30 8.83
C ASN A 180 19.36 1.85 9.32
N LYS A 181 20.28 1.04 8.77
CA LYS A 181 20.47 -0.38 9.09
C LYS A 181 19.23 -1.24 8.84
N ILE A 182 18.40 -0.83 7.88
CA ILE A 182 17.26 -1.62 7.40
C ILE A 182 17.75 -2.59 6.33
N PRO A 183 17.29 -3.85 6.30
CA PRO A 183 17.56 -4.76 5.20
C PRO A 183 16.90 -4.27 3.91
N LEU A 184 17.71 -3.90 2.92
CA LEU A 184 17.22 -3.61 1.57
C LEU A 184 16.94 -4.93 0.85
N SER A 185 15.71 -5.11 0.36
CA SER A 185 15.36 -6.27 -0.46
C SER A 185 15.91 -6.07 -1.87
N PRO A 186 16.82 -6.92 -2.35
CA PRO A 186 17.36 -6.77 -3.70
C PRO A 186 16.27 -7.01 -4.76
N PRO A 187 16.49 -6.56 -6.01
CA PRO A 187 15.55 -6.82 -7.11
C PRO A 187 15.29 -8.32 -7.25
N ILE A 188 14.06 -8.70 -7.57
CA ILE A 188 13.67 -10.11 -7.72
C ILE A 188 14.57 -10.76 -8.79
N GLY A 189 15.20 -11.89 -8.42
CA GLY A 189 16.12 -12.61 -9.30
C GLY A 189 17.56 -12.07 -9.34
N TYR A 190 17.88 -10.99 -8.60
CA TYR A 190 19.26 -10.52 -8.46
C TYR A 190 20.14 -11.58 -7.78
N ARG A 191 21.36 -11.80 -8.31
CA ARG A 191 22.28 -12.82 -7.81
C ARG A 191 23.48 -12.18 -7.12
N GLY A 192 23.74 -12.62 -5.89
CA GLY A 192 24.86 -12.15 -5.07
C GLY A 192 24.52 -10.92 -4.24
N ASP A 193 25.54 -10.33 -3.62
CA ASP A 193 25.36 -9.20 -2.72
C ASP A 193 25.01 -7.92 -3.48
N PHE A 194 23.87 -7.32 -3.14
CA PHE A 194 23.41 -6.09 -3.78
C PHE A 194 24.23 -4.89 -3.29
N GLN A 195 24.73 -4.11 -4.24
CA GLN A 195 25.42 -2.84 -4.00
C GLN A 195 24.97 -1.81 -5.03
N TRP A 196 24.52 -0.64 -4.57
CA TRP A 196 24.01 0.42 -5.43
C TRP A 196 24.98 0.82 -6.55
N ASP A 197 26.26 1.01 -6.23
CA ASP A 197 27.25 1.45 -7.23
C ASP A 197 27.42 0.44 -8.37
N LYS A 198 27.46 -0.86 -8.02
CA LYS A 198 27.53 -1.95 -8.98
C LYS A 198 26.23 -2.05 -9.80
N TYR A 199 25.09 -1.98 -9.12
CA TYR A 199 23.78 -2.10 -9.77
C TYR A 199 23.52 -0.96 -10.76
N LEU A 200 23.84 0.29 -10.40
CA LEU A 200 23.72 1.45 -11.29
C LEU A 200 24.62 1.32 -12.52
N LEU A 201 25.83 0.77 -12.36
CA LEU A 201 26.74 0.50 -13.47
C LEU A 201 26.20 -0.60 -14.39
N GLU A 202 25.69 -1.69 -13.81
CA GLU A 202 25.10 -2.84 -14.54
C GLU A 202 23.87 -2.43 -15.36
N THR A 203 23.03 -1.54 -14.83
CA THR A 203 21.80 -1.08 -15.50
C THR A 203 22.00 0.20 -16.31
N ASN A 204 23.20 0.76 -16.36
CA ASN A 204 23.51 2.06 -16.97
C ASN A 204 22.49 3.15 -16.56
N SER A 205 22.21 3.22 -15.26
CA SER A 205 21.18 4.11 -14.69
C SER A 205 21.79 5.14 -13.75
N VAL A 206 21.01 6.16 -13.41
CA VAL A 206 21.40 7.20 -12.45
C VAL A 206 20.46 7.17 -11.24
N TYR A 207 20.94 7.56 -10.08
CA TYR A 207 20.09 7.70 -8.90
C TYR A 207 19.35 9.04 -8.90
N ALA A 208 18.21 9.09 -8.24
CA ALA A 208 17.49 10.33 -8.01
C ALA A 208 18.25 11.24 -7.00
N PRO A 209 18.45 12.53 -7.30
CA PRO A 209 19.16 13.45 -6.39
C PRO A 209 18.50 13.54 -5.01
N LYS A 210 19.32 13.53 -3.94
CA LYS A 210 18.83 13.55 -2.54
C LYS A 210 17.98 14.78 -2.22
N ASP A 211 18.25 15.91 -2.87
CA ASP A 211 17.54 17.17 -2.65
C ASP A 211 16.11 17.19 -3.21
N LEU A 212 15.68 16.13 -3.92
CA LEU A 212 14.29 15.99 -4.36
C LEU A 212 13.40 15.39 -3.27
N PHE A 213 13.96 14.67 -2.31
CA PHE A 213 13.19 13.93 -1.30
C PHE A 213 12.77 14.82 -0.14
N GLN A 214 11.46 14.93 0.11
CA GLN A 214 10.93 15.78 1.19
C GLN A 214 11.30 15.27 2.60
N ILE A 215 11.50 13.96 2.77
CA ILE A 215 11.96 13.39 4.05
C ILE A 215 13.33 13.95 4.47
N ILE A 216 14.18 14.34 3.51
CA ILE A 216 15.48 14.98 3.77
C ILE A 216 15.30 16.45 4.14
N LYS A 217 14.34 17.14 3.52
CA LYS A 217 14.07 18.57 3.76
C LYS A 217 13.38 18.84 5.08
N LYS A 218 12.47 17.95 5.49
CA LYS A 218 11.59 18.12 6.66
C LYS A 218 11.79 16.97 7.64
N LYS A 219 12.80 17.12 8.51
CA LYS A 219 13.06 16.15 9.58
C LYS A 219 11.83 16.02 10.47
N THR A 220 11.37 14.79 10.63
CA THR A 220 10.17 14.46 11.39
C THR A 220 10.58 13.77 12.68
N ILE A 221 10.05 14.24 13.80
CA ILE A 221 10.29 13.60 15.10
C ILE A 221 9.33 12.44 15.22
N ASN A 222 9.88 11.23 15.31
CA ASN A 222 9.12 10.01 15.54
C ASN A 222 8.64 9.97 17.00
N PRO A 223 7.31 9.97 17.27
CA PRO A 223 6.79 9.99 18.63
C PRO A 223 6.71 8.60 19.28
N PHE A 224 7.03 7.52 18.55
CA PHE A 224 6.88 6.14 19.00
C PHE A 224 8.16 5.61 19.66
N PHE A 225 8.01 4.52 20.41
CA PHE A 225 9.11 3.72 20.95
C PHE A 225 8.86 2.23 20.66
N VAL A 226 9.94 1.46 20.53
CA VAL A 226 9.84 0.00 20.31
C VAL A 226 9.11 -0.66 21.48
N GLY A 227 8.17 -1.56 21.18
CA GLY A 227 7.29 -2.22 22.14
C GLY A 227 6.02 -1.45 22.47
N MET A 228 5.85 -0.22 21.95
CA MET A 228 4.60 0.53 22.11
C MET A 228 3.44 -0.17 21.39
N LYS A 229 2.29 -0.29 22.08
CA LYS A 229 1.06 -0.84 21.50
C LYS A 229 0.21 0.23 20.83
N VAL A 230 -0.35 -0.12 19.68
CA VAL A 230 -1.18 0.75 18.83
C VAL A 230 -2.31 -0.06 18.19
N GLU A 231 -3.30 0.65 17.66
CA GLU A 231 -4.26 0.07 16.72
C GLU A 231 -3.83 0.49 15.30
N ALA A 232 -3.58 -0.46 14.41
CA ALA A 232 -3.02 -0.17 13.09
C ALA A 232 -3.85 -0.82 11.97
N VAL A 233 -4.00 -0.10 10.86
CA VAL A 233 -4.63 -0.64 9.66
C VAL A 233 -3.69 -1.63 9.00
N ASP A 234 -4.20 -2.78 8.57
CA ASP A 234 -3.49 -3.64 7.65
C ASP A 234 -3.55 -3.03 6.23
N MET A 235 -2.43 -2.54 5.71
CA MET A 235 -2.39 -1.90 4.38
C MET A 235 -2.65 -2.87 3.23
N MET A 236 -2.45 -4.18 3.44
CA MET A 236 -2.80 -5.25 2.49
C MET A 236 -4.28 -5.61 2.55
N ALA A 237 -4.91 -5.37 3.70
CA ALA A 237 -6.35 -5.55 3.92
C ALA A 237 -6.97 -4.32 4.60
N PRO A 238 -7.12 -3.17 3.90
CA PRO A 238 -7.47 -1.88 4.53
C PRO A 238 -8.81 -1.81 5.26
N HIS A 239 -9.63 -2.85 5.20
CA HIS A 239 -10.86 -2.97 5.99
C HIS A 239 -10.62 -3.43 7.42
N LEU A 240 -9.41 -3.89 7.75
CA LEU A 240 -9.01 -4.37 9.07
C LEU A 240 -8.26 -3.28 9.81
N VAL A 241 -8.58 -3.13 11.10
CA VAL A 241 -7.75 -2.44 12.09
C VAL A 241 -7.41 -3.46 13.15
N CYS A 242 -6.13 -3.66 13.41
CA CYS A 242 -5.61 -4.77 14.19
C CYS A 242 -4.88 -4.25 15.44
N VAL A 243 -4.85 -5.09 16.48
CA VAL A 243 -3.91 -4.89 17.60
C VAL A 243 -2.48 -5.06 17.08
N ALA A 244 -1.64 -4.07 17.30
CA ALA A 244 -0.28 -4.06 16.79
C ALA A 244 0.73 -3.49 17.80
N THR A 245 1.99 -3.83 17.58
CA THR A 245 3.14 -3.40 18.38
C THR A 245 4.20 -2.79 17.46
N ILE A 246 4.82 -1.69 17.88
CA ILE A 246 5.94 -1.09 17.14
C ILE A 246 7.19 -1.96 17.34
N ALA A 247 7.65 -2.62 16.29
CA ALA A 247 8.78 -3.54 16.32
C ALA A 247 10.13 -2.85 16.12
N GLU A 248 10.19 -1.84 15.23
CA GLU A 248 11.43 -1.16 14.85
C GLU A 248 11.16 0.30 14.52
N LEU A 249 12.18 1.15 14.68
CA LEU A 249 12.15 2.57 14.30
C LEU A 249 13.33 2.87 13.36
N ALA A 250 13.07 3.57 12.27
CA ALA A 250 14.09 4.03 11.34
C ALA A 250 13.76 5.44 10.83
N ASP A 251 14.36 6.45 11.47
CA ASP A 251 14.04 7.86 11.25
C ASP A 251 12.53 8.13 11.44
N SER A 252 11.80 8.58 10.40
CA SER A 252 10.34 8.75 10.47
C SER A 252 9.55 7.46 10.22
N LEU A 253 10.20 6.39 9.76
CA LEU A 253 9.54 5.09 9.58
C LEU A 253 9.43 4.33 10.87
N ILE A 254 8.34 3.58 10.99
CA ILE A 254 8.10 2.60 12.02
C ILE A 254 7.72 1.27 11.38
N ARG A 255 8.22 0.19 11.97
CA ARG A 255 7.85 -1.17 11.60
C ARG A 255 6.75 -1.63 12.52
N VAL A 256 5.57 -1.86 11.96
CA VAL A 256 4.37 -2.27 12.69
C VAL A 256 4.25 -3.79 12.62
N HIS A 257 4.23 -4.43 13.79
CA HIS A 257 3.99 -5.86 13.95
C HIS A 257 2.55 -6.10 14.39
N PHE A 258 1.80 -6.94 13.67
CA PHE A 258 0.44 -7.31 14.06
C PHE A 258 0.48 -8.48 15.05
N ASP A 259 -0.02 -8.26 16.27
CA ASP A 259 0.14 -9.22 17.36
C ASP A 259 -0.45 -10.59 16.99
N GLY A 260 0.36 -11.65 17.12
CA GLY A 260 -0.03 -13.03 16.79
C GLY A 260 0.22 -13.44 15.33
N TRP A 261 0.70 -12.53 14.49
CA TRP A 261 1.11 -12.81 13.11
C TRP A 261 2.63 -12.92 13.00
N GLY A 262 3.10 -13.57 11.93
CA GLY A 262 4.54 -13.71 11.66
C GLY A 262 5.17 -12.41 11.14
N GLU A 263 6.50 -12.35 11.15
CA GLU A 263 7.28 -11.18 10.70
C GLU A 263 7.04 -10.83 9.22
N ASP A 264 6.62 -11.80 8.40
CA ASP A 264 6.28 -11.59 6.99
C ASP A 264 5.09 -10.63 6.78
N PHE A 265 4.25 -10.45 7.80
CA PHE A 265 3.09 -9.54 7.78
C PHE A 265 3.40 -8.14 8.33
N GLU A 266 4.63 -7.90 8.80
CA GLU A 266 5.01 -6.59 9.31
C GLU A 266 5.02 -5.54 8.21
N GLN A 267 4.75 -4.29 8.57
CA GLN A 267 4.60 -3.21 7.58
C GLN A 267 5.45 -2.00 7.97
N TRP A 268 6.21 -1.49 7.00
CA TRP A 268 6.86 -0.19 7.11
C TRP A 268 5.84 0.92 6.84
N ILE A 269 5.64 1.78 7.84
CA ILE A 269 4.68 2.88 7.78
C ILE A 269 5.38 4.15 8.28
N ASP A 270 5.08 5.31 7.70
CA ASP A 270 5.53 6.58 8.26
C ASP A 270 4.82 6.88 9.59
N CYS A 271 5.55 7.43 10.56
CA CYS A 271 5.02 7.75 11.89
C CYS A 271 3.90 8.80 11.89
N GLN A 272 3.72 9.58 10.82
CA GLN A 272 2.60 10.51 10.65
C GLN A 272 1.45 9.94 9.81
N SER A 273 1.54 8.66 9.42
CA SER A 273 0.51 7.99 8.66
C SER A 273 -0.85 8.05 9.35
N PRO A 274 -1.94 8.32 8.60
CA PRO A 274 -3.29 8.34 9.17
C PRO A 274 -3.86 6.94 9.47
N ASN A 275 -3.04 5.90 9.30
CA ASN A 275 -3.41 4.50 9.46
C ASN A 275 -2.94 3.89 10.80
N ILE A 276 -2.43 4.72 11.71
CA ILE A 276 -2.00 4.32 13.04
C ILE A 276 -2.77 5.14 14.07
N TYR A 277 -3.41 4.45 15.00
CA TYR A 277 -4.33 5.01 15.97
C TYR A 277 -3.89 4.69 17.40
N PRO A 278 -4.20 5.59 18.36
CA PRO A 278 -4.01 5.28 19.78
C PRO A 278 -4.96 4.17 20.21
N ILE A 279 -4.57 3.44 21.26
CA ILE A 279 -5.42 2.41 21.89
C ILE A 279 -6.77 3.03 22.31
N GLY A 280 -7.86 2.34 22.01
CA GLY A 280 -9.24 2.77 22.27
C GLY A 280 -9.86 3.56 21.13
N TRP A 281 -9.16 3.77 20.00
CA TRP A 281 -9.73 4.50 18.86
C TRP A 281 -10.88 3.74 18.21
N CYS A 282 -10.72 2.44 17.97
CA CYS A 282 -11.75 1.57 17.43
C CYS A 282 -13.03 1.60 18.29
N GLU A 283 -12.87 1.46 19.61
CA GLU A 283 -13.98 1.58 20.57
C GLU A 283 -14.67 2.95 20.48
N LEU A 284 -13.88 4.03 20.46
CA LEU A 284 -14.38 5.41 20.42
C LEU A 284 -15.22 5.70 19.17
N VAL A 285 -14.78 5.25 17.99
CA VAL A 285 -15.45 5.56 16.71
C VAL A 285 -16.43 4.47 16.26
N GLY A 286 -16.53 3.36 17.00
CA GLY A 286 -17.35 2.21 16.65
C GLY A 286 -16.80 1.39 15.48
N TYR A 287 -15.48 1.36 15.28
CA TYR A 287 -14.82 0.50 14.29
C TYR A 287 -14.44 -0.84 14.91
N LYS A 288 -14.51 -1.93 14.13
CA LYS A 288 -14.12 -3.26 14.61
C LYS A 288 -12.60 -3.33 14.78
N LEU A 289 -12.15 -3.67 15.98
CA LEU A 289 -10.76 -4.02 16.26
C LEU A 289 -10.59 -5.54 16.10
N GLU A 290 -9.64 -5.96 15.26
CA GLU A 290 -9.27 -7.36 15.12
C GLU A 290 -8.35 -7.78 16.28
N PRO A 291 -8.70 -8.83 17.04
CA PRO A 291 -7.88 -9.32 18.13
C PRO A 291 -6.61 -10.00 17.60
N PRO A 292 -5.58 -10.18 18.45
CA PRO A 292 -4.42 -10.98 18.10
C PRO A 292 -4.80 -12.38 17.64
N LYS A 293 -4.08 -12.93 16.65
CA LYS A 293 -4.29 -14.32 16.23
C LYS A 293 -3.91 -15.25 17.39
N PRO A 294 -4.77 -16.22 17.77
CA PRO A 294 -4.43 -17.17 18.81
C PRO A 294 -3.24 -18.04 18.36
N PRO A 295 -2.37 -18.48 19.28
CA PRO A 295 -1.28 -19.39 18.95
C PRO A 295 -1.86 -20.64 18.30
N GLU A 296 -1.30 -21.02 17.14
CA GLU A 296 -1.68 -22.27 16.47
C GLU A 296 -1.42 -23.43 17.44
N GLN A 297 -2.48 -24.16 17.81
CA GLN A 297 -2.31 -25.42 18.52
C GLN A 297 -1.61 -26.37 17.55
N GLU A 298 -0.33 -26.66 17.78
CA GLU A 298 0.37 -27.75 17.10
C GLU A 298 -0.41 -29.04 17.35
N ASN A 299 -1.25 -29.45 16.40
CA ASN A 299 -1.79 -30.80 16.37
C ASN A 299 -0.63 -31.74 16.03
N SER A 300 0.04 -32.21 17.08
CA SER A 300 0.99 -33.32 17.02
C SER A 300 0.25 -34.63 16.74
N GLU A 301 -0.30 -34.80 15.53
CA GLU A 301 -0.72 -36.12 15.06
C GLU A 301 0.44 -36.83 14.38
N SER A 302 1.07 -37.67 15.19
CA SER A 302 2.08 -38.66 14.88
C SER A 302 1.90 -39.36 13.53
N THR A 303 2.80 -39.10 12.58
CA THR A 303 3.11 -40.05 11.51
C THR A 303 3.94 -41.19 12.10
N LYS A 304 3.28 -42.11 12.81
CA LYS A 304 3.83 -43.45 13.05
C LYS A 304 3.93 -44.16 11.70
N THR A 305 5.15 -44.21 11.17
CA THR A 305 5.55 -45.04 10.04
C THR A 305 5.10 -46.49 10.28
N ARG A 306 4.10 -46.91 9.50
CA ARG A 306 3.57 -48.27 9.53
C ARG A 306 4.59 -49.20 8.89
N ALA A 307 5.27 -49.97 9.73
CA ALA A 307 6.16 -51.05 9.33
C ALA A 307 5.46 -52.02 8.36
N LYS A 308 6.12 -52.32 7.24
CA LYS A 308 5.75 -53.40 6.31
C LYS A 308 5.84 -54.75 7.05
N LYS A 309 4.78 -55.54 7.03
CA LYS A 309 4.83 -56.99 7.34
C LYS A 309 4.20 -57.81 6.20
N PRO A 310 4.70 -59.04 6.00
CA PRO A 310 4.71 -59.73 4.72
C PRO A 310 3.41 -60.48 4.42
N THR A 311 3.16 -60.67 3.12
CA THR A 311 2.06 -61.47 2.58
C THR A 311 2.30 -62.96 2.81
N ASN A 312 1.34 -63.64 3.44
CA ASN A 312 1.24 -65.09 3.39
C ASN A 312 -0.24 -65.49 3.26
N ARG A 313 -0.66 -65.81 2.02
CA ARG A 313 -1.99 -66.36 1.69
C ARG A 313 -1.97 -67.86 1.93
N LYS A 314 -2.75 -68.36 2.90
CA LYS A 314 -3.33 -69.72 2.85
C LYS A 314 -4.65 -69.78 3.59
N SER A 315 -5.71 -70.11 2.85
CA SER A 315 -6.60 -71.26 3.11
C SER A 315 -7.85 -71.16 2.23
N ASN A 316 -8.63 -72.20 1.94
CA ASN A 316 -8.43 -73.61 1.65
C ASN A 316 -9.85 -74.13 1.28
N LYS A 317 -9.92 -75.30 0.62
CA LYS A 317 -11.11 -76.18 0.41
C LYS A 317 -12.11 -75.71 -0.68
N ARG A 318 -12.70 -76.58 -1.52
CA ARG A 318 -12.71 -78.06 -1.67
C ARG A 318 -13.43 -78.39 -3.01
N LYS A 319 -12.97 -79.44 -3.73
CA LYS A 319 -13.72 -80.55 -4.40
C LYS A 319 -15.02 -80.22 -5.19
N ARG A 320 -15.37 -80.79 -6.37
CA ARG A 320 -14.95 -81.93 -7.22
C ARG A 320 -15.99 -82.05 -8.39
N ILE A 321 -15.66 -82.77 -9.48
CA ILE A 321 -16.56 -83.40 -10.50
C ILE A 321 -17.13 -82.38 -11.51
N THR A 322 -17.08 -82.56 -12.84
CA THR A 322 -16.93 -83.73 -13.74
C THR A 322 -16.02 -83.34 -14.90
#